data_AF-A0A9E5HQA3-F1
#
_entry.id   AF-A0A9E5HQA3-F1
#
_cell.length_a   1.000
_cell.length_b   1.000
_cell.length_c   1.000
_cell.angle_alpha   90.00
_cell.angle_beta   90.00
_cell.angle_gamma   90.00
#
_symmetry.space_group_name_H-M   'P 1'
#
loop_
_entity.id
_entity.type
_entity.pdbx_description
1 polymer ?
#
loop_
_entity_poly.entity_id
_entity_poly.type
_entity_poly.pdbx_seq_one_letter_code
_entity_poly.pdbx_strand_id
1 'polypeptide(L)' 'MFFASDNAGPVPQQVLDQMVSANSGYLPSYGADPQMEQVTRLVREKFEAPEAAVYLVGTGTAA' A
#
# COMPACT_ATOMS: atom_id res chain seq x y z
N MET A 1 7.58 -8.28 25.18
CA MET A 1 7.94 -8.59 23.79
C MET A 1 7.18 -9.84 23.37
N PHE A 2 6.49 -9.80 22.24
CA PHE A 2 5.81 -10.97 21.67
C PHE A 2 6.74 -11.57 20.61
N PHE A 3 7.11 -12.84 20.74
CA PHE A 3 8.14 -13.51 19.92
C PHE A 3 7.59 -14.64 19.04
N ALA A 4 6.29 -14.61 18.72
CA ALA A 4 5.69 -15.64 17.88
C ALA A 4 6.06 -15.45 16.40
N SER A 5 5.58 -14.36 15.80
CA SER A 5 5.77 -14.03 14.40
C SER A 5 5.58 -12.51 14.24
N ASP A 6 6.20 -11.92 13.22
CA ASP A 6 6.04 -10.50 12.89
C ASP A 6 4.61 -10.17 12.42
N ASN A 7 3.91 -11.12 11.81
CA ASN A 7 2.49 -10.98 11.47
C ASN A 7 1.53 -10.85 12.67
N ALA A 8 2.02 -11.04 13.89
CA ALA A 8 1.29 -10.75 15.12
C ALA A 8 1.49 -9.30 15.62
N GLY A 9 2.32 -8.52 14.91
CA GLY A 9 2.53 -7.10 15.19
C GLY A 9 1.30 -6.25 14.90
N PRO A 10 1.13 -5.12 15.60
CA PRO A 10 0.07 -4.17 15.29
C PRO A 10 0.32 -3.48 13.95
N VAL A 11 -0.74 -2.97 13.34
CA VAL A 11 -0.62 -2.04 12.20
C VAL A 11 0.02 -0.73 12.69
N PRO A 12 1.04 -0.17 12.00
CA PRO A 12 1.60 1.13 12.36
C PRO A 12 0.53 2.24 12.34
N GLN A 13 0.57 3.16 13.30
CA GLN A 13 -0.46 4.20 13.44
C GLN A 13 -0.63 5.04 12.17
N GLN A 14 0.48 5.36 11.49
CA GLN A 14 0.45 6.16 10.26
C GLN A 14 -0.35 5.48 9.13
N VAL A 15 -0.41 4.15 9.11
CA VAL A 15 -1.23 3.40 8.13
C VAL A 15 -2.71 3.55 8.45
N LEU A 16 -3.09 3.43 9.73
CA LEU A 16 -4.46 3.62 10.17
C LEU A 16 -4.94 5.05 9.88
N ASP A 17 -4.11 6.05 10.15
CA ASP A 17 -4.44 7.46 9.89
C ASP A 17 -4.68 7.71 8.39
N GLN A 18 -3.86 7.11 7.51
CA GLN A 18 -4.04 7.20 6.07
C GLN A 18 -5.29 6.46 5.59
N MET A 19 -5.63 5.32 6.17
CA MET A 19 -6.89 4.63 5.86
C MET A 19 -8.10 5.49 6.21
N VAL A 20 -8.08 6.15 7.37
CA VAL A 20 -9.15 7.08 7.78
C VAL A 20 -9.24 8.25 6.81
N SER A 21 -8.10 8.83 6.43
CA SER A 21 -8.06 9.91 5.43
C SER A 21 -8.60 9.49 4.07
N ALA A 22 -8.29 8.26 3.62
CA ALA A 22 -8.74 7.72 2.34
C ALA A 22 -10.23 7.34 2.34
N ASN A 23 -10.82 7.10 3.51
CA ASN A 23 -12.23 6.73 3.69
C ASN A 23 -13.19 7.95 3.62
N SER A 24 -12.89 8.91 2.74
CA SER A 24 -13.66 10.14 2.58
C SER A 24 -13.96 10.40 1.11
N GLY A 25 -15.20 10.78 0.79
CA GLY A 25 -15.62 11.05 -0.58
C GLY A 25 -15.76 9.79 -1.44
N TYR A 26 -15.73 9.98 -2.76
CA TYR A 26 -15.83 8.90 -3.74
C TYR A 26 -14.59 8.87 -4.61
N LEU A 27 -14.07 7.67 -4.86
CA LEU A 27 -12.89 7.44 -5.70
C LEU A 27 -13.17 6.35 -6.75
N PRO A 28 -12.49 6.41 -7.91
CA PRO A 28 -12.48 5.31 -8.87
C PRO A 28 -11.97 4.01 -8.22
N SER A 29 -12.45 2.87 -8.72
CA SER A 29 -12.09 1.54 -8.21
C SER A 29 -11.01 0.86 -9.05
N TYR A 30 -10.56 -0.32 -8.60
CA TYR A 30 -9.66 -1.21 -9.36
C TYR A 30 -8.31 -0.58 -9.72
N GLY A 31 -7.76 0.25 -8.82
CA GLY A 31 -6.44 0.87 -8.99
C GLY A 31 -6.42 2.11 -9.89
N ALA A 32 -7.59 2.63 -10.25
CA ALA A 32 -7.72 3.92 -10.96
C ALA A 32 -7.78 5.13 -10.00
N ASP A 33 -7.55 4.92 -8.71
CA ASP A 33 -7.53 5.97 -7.68
C ASP A 33 -6.17 6.71 -7.62
N PRO A 34 -6.15 7.97 -7.13
CA PRO A 34 -4.92 8.76 -7.02
C PRO A 34 -3.83 8.14 -6.14
N GLN A 35 -4.20 7.35 -5.14
CA GLN A 35 -3.24 6.69 -4.24
C GLN A 35 -2.44 5.63 -5.01
N MET A 36 -3.06 4.95 -5.98
CA MET A 36 -2.39 3.99 -6.85
C MET A 36 -1.36 4.65 -7.78
N GLU A 37 -1.60 5.88 -8.26
CA GLU A 37 -0.60 6.67 -8.98
C GLU A 37 0.58 7.02 -8.06
N GLN A 38 0.28 7.48 -6.85
CA GLN A 38 1.31 7.85 -5.87
C GLN A 38 2.23 6.68 -5.52
N VAL A 39 1.68 5.50 -5.19
CA VAL A 39 2.51 4.34 -4.83
C VAL A 39 3.32 3.83 -6.02
N THR A 40 2.76 3.85 -7.24
CA THR A 40 3.49 3.46 -8.46
C THR A 40 4.70 4.36 -8.67
N ARG A 41 4.52 5.68 -8.55
CA ARG A 41 5.61 6.65 -8.63
C ARG A 41 6.68 6.40 -7.56
N LEU A 42 6.27 6.22 -6.31
CA LEU A 42 7.20 5.98 -5.19
C LEU A 42 8.00 4.68 -5.37
N VAL A 43 7.37 3.59 -5.79
CA VAL A 43 8.06 2.32 -6.06
C VAL A 43 9.09 2.52 -7.19
N ARG A 44 8.69 3.10 -8.32
CA ARG A 44 9.61 3.35 -9.44
C ARG A 44 10.81 4.21 -9.05
N GLU A 45 10.57 5.26 -8.26
CA GLU A 45 11.63 6.13 -7.74
C GLU A 45 12.58 5.36 -6.80
N LYS A 46 12.05 4.62 -5.83
CA LYS A 46 12.85 3.88 -4.83
C LYS A 46 13.67 2.74 -5.44
N PHE A 47 13.16 2.13 -6.49
CA PHE A 47 13.84 1.02 -7.16
C PHE A 47 14.62 1.47 -8.42
N GLU A 48 14.68 2.77 -8.71
CA GLU A 48 15.35 3.32 -9.90
C GLU A 48 14.87 2.66 -11.22
N ALA A 49 13.60 2.27 -11.27
CA ALA A 49 13.01 1.47 -12.32
C ALA A 49 11.81 2.21 -12.95
N PRO A 50 12.03 3.21 -13.83
CA PRO A 50 10.97 4.10 -14.30
C PRO A 50 9.83 3.39 -15.06
N GLU A 51 10.13 2.25 -15.69
CA GLU A 51 9.18 1.47 -16.49
C GLU A 51 8.53 0.31 -15.71
N ALA A 52 8.82 0.15 -14.42
CA ALA A 52 8.31 -0.98 -13.64
C ALA A 52 6.78 -0.99 -13.61
N ALA A 53 6.17 -2.15 -13.86
CA ALA A 53 4.75 -2.36 -13.60
C ALA A 53 4.54 -2.62 -12.10
N VAL A 54 3.52 -1.99 -11.51
CA VAL A 54 3.23 -2.08 -10.07
C VAL A 54 1.79 -2.53 -9.89
N TYR A 55 1.60 -3.66 -9.21
CA TYR A 55 0.30 -4.25 -8.91
C TYR A 55 0.22 -4.58 -7.42
N LEU A 56 -0.79 -4.07 -6.72
CA LEU A 56 -1.01 -4.39 -5.30
C LEU A 56 -1.90 -5.61 -5.17
N VAL A 57 -1.52 -6.53 -4.27
CA VAL A 57 -2.26 -7.75 -3.95
C VAL A 57 -2.48 -7.87 -2.45
N GLY A 58 -3.51 -8.60 -2.03
CA GLY A 58 -3.94 -8.64 -0.64
C GLY A 58 -3.07 -9.49 0.30
N THR A 59 -2.22 -10.38 -0.21
CA THR A 59 -1.36 -11.26 0.61
C THR A 59 -0.05 -11.58 -0.08
N GLY A 60 0.97 -11.94 0.70
CA GLY A 60 2.27 -12.37 0.15
C GLY A 60 2.22 -13.70 -0.62
N THR A 61 1.30 -14.61 -0.29
CA THR A 61 1.16 -15.89 -1.02
C THR A 61 0.63 -15.71 -2.45
N ALA A 62 -0.13 -14.63 -2.69
CA ALA A 62 -0.70 -14.35 -4.01
C ALA A 62 0.22 -13.50 -4.90
N ALA A 63 1.25 -12.86 -4.34
CA ALA A 63 2.22 -12.03 -5.04
C ALA A 63 3.22 -12.90 -5.82
#